data_AF-Q4KTG1-F1
#
_entry.id   AF-Q4KTG1-F1
#
_cell.length_a   1.000
_cell.length_b   1.000
_cell.length_c   1.000
_cell.angle_alpha   90.00
_cell.angle_beta   90.00
_cell.angle_gamma   90.00
#
_symmetry.space_group_name_H-M   'P 1'
#
loop_
_entity.id
_entity.type
_entity.pdbx_description
1 polymer ?
#
loop_
_entity_poly.entity_id
_entity_poly.type
_entity_poly.pdbx_seq_one_letter_code
_entity_poly.pdbx_strand_id
1 'polypeptide(L)'
;MKLELCHFSQQKIYPSKSRKYVRVDGKSFNFANGKCSKSFFMRRNPRKTSWTVLYRRKHKKGIVEEVSRKRTSKKAVKFQRGFGGATLEAILMKRNQNPEVRKKQREQAIKAAKESANTKKKTQQQKATKVVQKSNQKQTKKSQAAKGGGLSRGGQKR
;
A
#
# COMPACT_ATOMS: atom_id res chain seq x y z
N MET A 1 40.64 8.41 25.41
CA MET A 1 40.40 7.59 26.63
C MET A 1 38.89 7.47 26.87
N LYS A 2 38.36 6.27 27.07
CA LYS A 2 36.90 6.04 27.21
C LYS A 2 36.44 6.24 28.65
N LEU A 3 35.39 7.03 28.86
CA LEU A 3 34.75 7.16 30.18
C LEU A 3 33.80 5.98 30.40
N GLU A 4 33.97 5.27 31.50
CA GLU A 4 33.07 4.21 31.91
C GLU A 4 31.96 4.77 32.80
N LEU A 5 30.91 3.97 33.04
CA LEU A 5 29.84 4.33 33.97
C LEU A 5 29.88 3.41 35.18
N CYS A 6 29.64 3.99 36.36
CA CYS A 6 29.47 3.23 37.58
C CYS A 6 28.21 2.37 37.53
N HIS A 7 28.33 1.09 37.82
CA HIS A 7 27.21 0.17 37.81
C HIS A 7 26.12 0.55 38.83
N PHE A 8 26.52 1.02 40.02
CA PHE A 8 25.58 1.35 41.09
C PHE A 8 24.98 2.76 40.93
N SER A 9 25.82 3.79 40.78
CA SER A 9 25.37 5.19 40.78
C SER A 9 25.10 5.78 39.40
N GLN A 10 25.61 5.16 38.32
CA GLN A 10 25.66 5.68 36.96
C GLN A 10 26.33 7.04 36.79
N GLN A 11 27.29 7.34 37.67
CA GLN A 11 28.22 8.45 37.49
C GLN A 11 29.35 8.07 36.52
N LYS A 12 29.89 9.06 35.80
CA LYS A 12 31.05 8.89 34.92
C LYS A 12 32.29 8.55 35.74
N ILE A 13 33.03 7.55 35.27
CA ILE A 13 34.27 7.05 35.85
C ILE A 13 35.41 7.53 34.96
N TYR A 14 36.33 8.26 35.58
CA TYR A 14 37.56 8.69 34.92
C TYR A 14 38.64 7.64 35.08
N PRO A 15 39.62 7.58 34.16
CA PRO A 15 40.45 6.39 34.00
C PRO A 15 41.43 6.07 35.14
N SER A 16 41.62 6.99 36.09
CA SER A 16 42.39 6.80 37.33
C SER A 16 41.54 6.46 38.55
N LYS A 17 40.21 6.52 38.45
CA LYS A 17 39.28 6.50 39.58
C LYS A 17 38.22 5.42 39.39
N SER A 18 38.64 4.16 39.45
CA SER A 18 37.73 3.03 39.32
C SER A 18 38.17 1.82 40.13
N ARG A 19 37.20 1.00 40.53
CA ARG A 19 37.43 -0.39 40.96
C ARG A 19 36.54 -1.29 40.12
N LYS A 20 37.14 -2.26 39.43
CA LYS A 20 36.44 -3.27 38.65
C LYS A 20 36.30 -4.55 39.47
N TYR A 21 35.09 -5.06 39.57
CA TYR A 21 34.77 -6.34 40.21
C TYR A 21 34.24 -7.28 39.15
N VAL A 22 34.87 -8.43 38.99
CA VAL A 22 34.39 -9.50 38.10
C VAL A 22 33.79 -10.58 38.99
N ARG A 23 32.51 -10.87 38.78
CA ARG A 23 31.82 -11.94 39.49
C ARG A 23 32.07 -13.28 38.79
N VAL A 24 31.90 -14.38 39.52
CA VAL A 24 32.12 -15.76 39.03
C VAL A 24 31.35 -16.08 37.74
N ASP A 25 30.19 -15.46 37.51
CA ASP A 25 29.40 -15.61 36.27
C ASP A 25 29.95 -14.79 35.08
N GLY A 26 31.17 -14.28 35.17
CA GLY A 26 31.82 -13.47 34.13
C GLY A 26 31.33 -12.02 34.04
N LYS A 27 30.36 -11.60 34.88
CA LYS A 27 29.85 -10.22 34.84
C LYS A 27 30.83 -9.25 35.49
N SER A 28 31.24 -8.23 34.74
CA SER A 28 32.08 -7.14 35.22
C SER A 28 31.25 -5.95 35.72
N PHE A 29 31.61 -5.45 36.89
CA PHE A 29 30.98 -4.31 37.55
C PHE A 29 32.03 -3.23 37.83
N ASN A 30 31.83 -2.04 37.29
CA ASN A 30 32.71 -0.90 37.53
C ASN A 30 32.12 0.00 38.62
N PHE A 31 32.94 0.37 39.61
CA PHE A 31 32.55 1.26 40.71
C PHE A 31 33.39 2.52 40.72
N ALA A 32 32.73 3.68 40.88
CA ALA A 32 33.40 4.98 40.95
C ALA A 32 34.10 5.25 42.29
N ASN A 33 33.61 4.65 43.39
CA ASN A 33 34.13 4.85 44.74
C ASN A 33 33.81 3.65 45.65
N GLY A 34 34.44 3.61 46.83
CA GLY A 34 34.20 2.57 47.85
C GLY A 34 32.74 2.53 48.33
N LYS A 35 32.05 3.68 48.39
CA LYS A 35 30.62 3.76 48.77
C LYS A 35 29.72 2.96 47.83
N CYS A 36 29.96 3.05 46.52
CA CYS A 36 29.22 2.29 45.50
C CYS A 36 29.49 0.80 45.62
N SER A 37 30.77 0.42 45.79
CA SER A 37 31.17 -0.98 45.93
C SER A 37 30.58 -1.61 47.19
N LYS A 38 30.70 -0.96 48.35
CA LYS A 38 30.11 -1.44 49.62
C LYS A 38 28.59 -1.57 49.52
N SER A 39 27.90 -0.60 48.90
CA SER A 39 26.44 -0.66 48.71
C SER A 39 26.00 -1.83 47.81
N PHE A 40 26.79 -2.14 46.78
CA PHE A 40 26.56 -3.28 45.90
C PHE A 40 26.74 -4.60 46.66
N PHE A 41 27.80 -4.76 47.45
CA PHE A 41 28.02 -5.97 48.25
C PHE A 41 26.99 -6.15 49.38
N MET A 42 26.49 -5.06 49.96
CA MET A 42 25.33 -5.07 50.87
C MET A 42 24.00 -5.34 50.15
N ARG A 43 24.00 -5.65 48.85
CA ARG A 43 22.82 -5.96 48.02
C ARG A 43 21.74 -4.86 48.06
N ARG A 44 22.15 -3.61 48.24
CA ARG A 44 21.21 -2.47 48.21
C ARG A 44 20.72 -2.22 46.79
N ASN A 45 19.45 -1.87 46.63
CA ASN A 45 18.90 -1.53 45.33
C ASN A 45 19.16 -0.05 44.98
N PRO A 46 19.88 0.27 43.89
CA PRO A 46 20.10 1.65 43.46
C PRO A 46 18.81 2.45 43.28
N ARG A 47 17.72 1.82 42.83
CA ARG A 47 16.42 2.47 42.60
C ARG A 47 15.72 2.94 43.88
N LYS A 48 16.15 2.45 45.05
CA LYS A 48 15.72 2.91 46.38
C LYS A 48 16.72 3.87 47.03
N THR A 49 17.90 4.07 46.42
CA THR A 49 18.97 4.89 46.98
C THR A 49 18.94 6.31 46.39
N SER A 50 18.51 7.28 47.20
CA SER A 50 18.12 8.64 46.79
C SER A 50 19.14 9.41 45.95
N TRP A 51 20.44 9.26 46.24
CA TRP A 51 21.52 9.99 45.59
C TRP A 51 21.96 9.42 44.24
N THR A 52 21.44 8.25 43.83
CA THR A 52 21.83 7.62 42.55
C THR A 52 21.08 8.22 41.36
N VAL A 53 21.67 8.15 40.17
CA VAL A 53 21.01 8.57 38.93
C VAL A 53 19.77 7.71 38.64
N LEU A 54 19.81 6.41 38.94
CA LEU A 54 18.65 5.52 38.75
C LEU A 54 17.45 5.93 39.59
N TYR A 55 17.68 6.26 40.87
CA TYR A 55 16.62 6.78 41.73
C TYR A 55 16.04 8.07 41.17
N ARG A 56 16.90 9.01 40.78
CA ARG A 56 16.46 10.30 40.22
C ARG A 56 15.62 10.11 38.95
N ARG A 57 16.02 9.21 38.04
CA ARG A 57 15.24 8.86 36.85
C ARG A 57 13.88 8.26 37.20
N LYS A 58 13.82 7.32 38.15
CA LYS A 58 12.56 6.71 38.61
C LYS A 58 11.59 7.75 39.19
N HIS A 59 12.11 8.71 39.95
CA HIS A 59 11.33 9.77 40.60
C HIS A 59 11.28 11.06 39.78
N LYS A 60 11.67 11.01 38.50
CA LYS A 60 11.66 12.14 37.57
C LYS A 60 12.38 13.40 38.07
N LYS A 61 13.36 13.25 38.97
CA LYS A 61 14.13 14.37 39.53
C LYS A 61 15.13 14.89 38.50
N GLY A 62 14.93 16.11 38.01
CA GLY A 62 15.85 16.79 37.09
C GLY A 62 15.76 16.34 35.63
N ILE A 63 14.67 15.67 35.25
CA ILE A 63 14.30 15.49 33.85
C ILE A 63 13.31 16.63 33.53
N VAL A 64 13.67 17.52 32.62
CA VAL A 64 12.72 18.47 32.05
C VAL A 64 11.82 17.68 31.11
N GLU A 65 10.57 17.42 31.52
CA GLU A 65 9.59 16.61 30.78
C GLU A 65 9.23 17.19 29.38
N GLU A 66 9.76 18.36 29.02
CA GLU A 66 9.54 18.97 27.70
C GLU A 66 10.17 18.19 26.53
N VAL A 67 11.24 17.43 26.76
CA VAL A 67 12.00 16.82 25.65
C VAL A 67 11.22 15.68 24.97
N SER A 68 10.34 14.98 25.68
CA SER A 68 9.59 13.83 25.12
C SER A 68 8.27 14.21 24.44
N ARG A 69 7.81 15.47 24.54
CA ARG A 69 6.61 15.95 23.81
C ARG A 69 6.86 16.35 22.36
N LYS A 70 8.02 16.01 21.80
CA LYS A 70 8.32 16.24 20.38
C LYS A 70 8.39 14.91 19.64
N ARG A 71 7.25 14.47 19.06
CA ARG A 71 7.17 13.70 17.78
C ARG A 71 5.79 13.13 17.38
N THR A 72 4.66 13.67 17.86
CA THR A 72 3.36 13.09 17.44
C THR A 72 2.92 13.47 16.02
N SER A 73 3.50 14.48 15.33
CA SER A 73 3.05 14.79 13.97
C SER A 73 4.15 15.30 13.02
N LYS A 74 4.82 14.37 12.36
CA LYS A 74 5.32 14.63 11.00
C LYS A 74 4.87 13.49 10.08
N LYS A 75 3.61 13.51 9.66
CA LYS A 75 3.17 12.78 8.47
C LYS A 75 3.47 13.67 7.27
N ALA A 76 4.62 13.47 6.63
CA ALA A 76 4.89 14.08 5.33
C ALA A 76 4.25 13.19 4.26
N VAL A 77 3.08 13.59 3.75
CA VAL A 77 2.49 12.97 2.56
C VAL A 77 2.81 13.88 1.37
N LYS A 78 3.72 13.45 0.50
CA LYS A 78 4.04 14.13 -0.76
C LYS A 78 3.80 13.19 -1.93
N PHE A 79 2.86 13.54 -2.78
CA PHE A 79 2.72 12.94 -4.11
C PHE A 79 2.50 14.05 -5.14
N GLN A 80 3.60 14.61 -5.65
CA GLN A 80 3.63 15.36 -6.91
C GLN A 80 4.64 14.65 -7.79
N ARG A 81 4.15 13.73 -8.62
CA ARG A 81 4.94 13.09 -9.69
C ARG A 81 4.35 13.55 -11.01
N GLY A 82 5.18 14.18 -11.84
CA GLY A 82 4.86 14.43 -13.24
C GLY A 82 4.82 13.10 -14.01
N PHE A 83 3.96 13.01 -15.02
CA PHE A 83 3.85 11.84 -15.89
C PHE A 83 4.28 12.24 -17.31
N GLY A 84 5.11 11.42 -17.97
CA GLY A 84 5.73 11.73 -19.28
C GLY A 84 4.79 11.81 -20.49
N GLY A 85 3.48 11.93 -20.30
CA GLY A 85 2.48 12.06 -21.36
C GLY A 85 1.47 13.19 -21.14
N ALA A 86 1.59 13.96 -20.05
CA ALA A 86 0.77 15.14 -19.79
C ALA A 86 1.48 16.07 -18.81
N THR A 87 1.44 17.38 -19.07
CA THR A 87 1.95 18.38 -18.12
C THR A 87 1.10 18.37 -16.85
N LEU A 88 1.70 18.76 -15.71
CA LEU A 88 1.02 18.82 -14.41
C LEU A 88 -0.25 19.69 -14.47
N GLU A 89 -0.21 20.77 -15.26
CA GLU A 89 -1.32 21.69 -15.46
C GLU A 89 -2.49 21.04 -16.20
N ALA A 90 -2.23 20.26 -17.26
CA ALA A 90 -3.28 19.54 -17.99
C ALA A 90 -3.99 18.51 -17.09
N ILE A 91 -3.26 17.86 -16.18
CA ILE A 91 -3.81 16.92 -15.20
C ILE A 91 -4.69 17.67 -14.19
N LEU A 92 -4.23 18.80 -13.67
CA LEU A 92 -4.99 19.61 -12.71
C LEU A 92 -6.28 20.17 -13.33
N MET A 93 -6.21 20.68 -14.56
CA MET A 93 -7.39 21.18 -15.27
C MET A 93 -8.47 20.11 -15.44
N LYS A 94 -8.11 18.90 -15.89
CA LYS A 94 -9.07 17.78 -16.00
C LYS A 94 -9.61 17.33 -14.64
N ARG A 95 -8.75 17.32 -13.61
CA ARG A 95 -9.12 16.92 -12.25
C ARG A 95 -10.02 17.94 -11.54
N ASN A 96 -9.95 19.20 -11.91
CA ASN A 96 -10.75 20.26 -11.29
C ASN A 96 -12.03 20.58 -12.09
N GLN A 97 -12.31 19.88 -13.19
CA GLN A 97 -13.59 20.01 -13.91
C GLN A 97 -14.78 19.68 -13.00
N ASN A 98 -15.77 20.57 -13.03
CA ASN A 98 -17.00 20.43 -12.24
C ASN A 98 -17.72 19.12 -12.56
N PRO A 99 -18.36 18.49 -11.56
CA PRO A 99 -19.02 17.20 -11.72
C PRO A 99 -20.15 17.23 -12.77
N GLU A 100 -20.78 18.39 -12.98
CA GLU A 100 -21.82 18.57 -14.00
C GLU A 100 -21.28 18.47 -15.43
N VAL A 101 -20.11 19.05 -15.69
CA VAL A 101 -19.43 18.96 -16.99
C VAL A 101 -19.03 17.52 -17.28
N ARG A 102 -18.54 16.80 -16.26
CA ARG A 102 -18.21 15.37 -16.37
C ARG A 102 -19.44 14.51 -16.65
N LYS A 103 -20.56 14.77 -15.97
CA LYS A 103 -21.82 14.06 -16.20
C LYS A 103 -22.34 14.29 -17.61
N LYS A 104 -22.35 15.53 -18.10
CA LYS A 104 -22.75 15.88 -19.47
C LYS A 104 -21.89 15.17 -20.53
N GLN A 105 -20.56 15.19 -20.37
CA GLN A 105 -19.65 14.47 -21.28
C GLN A 105 -19.89 12.95 -21.24
N ARG A 106 -20.15 12.38 -20.06
CA ARG A 106 -20.46 10.96 -19.91
C ARG A 106 -21.78 10.60 -20.59
N GLU A 107 -22.82 11.40 -20.42
CA GLU A 107 -24.12 11.17 -21.05
C GLU A 107 -24.06 11.29 -22.57
N GLN A 108 -23.32 12.27 -23.09
CA GLN A 108 -23.05 12.41 -24.52
C GLN A 108 -22.30 11.19 -25.08
N ALA A 109 -21.26 10.72 -24.38
CA ALA A 109 -20.53 9.52 -24.78
C ALA A 109 -21.42 8.26 -24.77
N ILE A 110 -22.29 8.12 -23.76
CA ILE A 110 -23.25 7.00 -23.69
C ILE A 110 -24.26 7.06 -24.83
N LYS A 111 -24.77 8.25 -25.17
CA LYS A 111 -25.69 8.42 -26.31
C LYS A 111 -25.02 8.06 -27.63
N ALA A 112 -23.82 8.58 -27.88
CA ALA A 112 -23.03 8.25 -29.07
C ALA A 112 -22.68 6.74 -29.14
N ALA A 113 -22.38 6.10 -28.01
CA ALA A 113 -22.15 4.66 -27.95
C ALA A 113 -23.42 3.85 -28.26
N LYS A 114 -24.58 4.27 -27.76
CA LYS A 114 -25.88 3.63 -28.06
C LYS A 114 -26.27 3.80 -29.52
N GLU A 115 -26.07 4.99 -30.08
CA GLU A 115 -26.35 5.27 -31.50
C GLU A 115 -25.43 4.47 -32.42
N SER A 116 -24.12 4.43 -32.14
CA SER A 116 -23.17 3.61 -32.90
C SER A 116 -23.42 2.11 -32.74
N ALA A 117 -23.92 1.65 -31.60
CA ALA A 117 -24.37 0.26 -31.43
C ALA A 117 -25.64 -0.04 -32.26
N ASN A 118 -26.59 0.90 -32.30
CA ASN A 118 -27.83 0.75 -33.07
C ASN A 118 -27.58 0.79 -34.58
N THR A 119 -26.69 1.65 -35.07
CA THR A 119 -26.29 1.66 -36.49
C THR A 119 -25.57 0.37 -36.85
N LYS A 120 -24.64 -0.11 -36.02
CA LYS A 120 -24.00 -1.43 -36.21
C LYS A 120 -25.02 -2.58 -36.27
N LYS A 121 -26.03 -2.58 -35.39
CA LYS A 121 -27.13 -3.57 -35.42
C LYS A 121 -27.96 -3.47 -36.70
N LYS A 122 -28.31 -2.26 -37.14
CA LYS A 122 -29.06 -2.03 -38.39
C LYS A 122 -28.24 -2.44 -39.63
N THR A 123 -26.95 -2.15 -39.68
CA THR A 123 -26.06 -2.57 -40.77
C THR A 123 -25.85 -4.08 -40.78
N GLN A 124 -25.83 -4.75 -39.62
CA GLN A 124 -25.79 -6.21 -39.52
C GLN A 124 -27.11 -6.85 -39.98
N GLN A 125 -28.26 -6.28 -39.64
CA GLN A 125 -29.58 -6.74 -40.11
C GLN A 125 -29.76 -6.53 -41.62
N GLN A 126 -29.28 -5.42 -42.19
CA GLN A 126 -29.29 -5.17 -43.64
C GLN A 126 -28.33 -6.09 -44.41
N LYS A 127 -27.22 -6.51 -43.79
CA LYS A 127 -26.34 -7.55 -44.34
C LYS A 127 -27.02 -8.92 -44.28
N ALA A 128 -27.77 -9.25 -43.23
CA ALA A 128 -28.54 -10.48 -43.15
C ALA A 128 -29.69 -10.55 -44.17
N THR A 129 -30.44 -9.46 -44.40
CA THR A 129 -31.52 -9.44 -45.40
C THR A 129 -31.03 -9.45 -46.84
N LYS A 130 -29.87 -8.86 -47.14
CA LYS A 130 -29.22 -8.99 -48.46
C LYS A 130 -28.71 -10.40 -48.76
N VAL A 131 -28.40 -11.21 -47.74
CA VAL A 131 -28.05 -12.64 -47.92
C VAL A 131 -29.30 -13.47 -48.23
N VAL A 132 -30.44 -13.18 -47.59
CA VAL A 132 -31.73 -13.86 -47.84
C VAL A 132 -32.36 -13.48 -49.19
N GLN A 133 -32.17 -12.24 -49.69
CA GLN A 133 -32.64 -11.87 -51.03
C GLN A 133 -31.78 -12.46 -52.16
N LYS A 134 -30.49 -12.76 -51.92
CA LYS A 134 -29.65 -13.45 -52.91
C LYS A 134 -29.95 -14.94 -53.04
N SER A 135 -30.57 -15.58 -52.04
CA SER A 135 -31.02 -16.97 -52.13
C SER A 135 -32.37 -17.13 -52.83
N ASN A 136 -33.24 -16.11 -52.81
CA ASN A 136 -34.58 -16.21 -53.39
C ASN A 136 -34.68 -15.89 -54.91
N GLN A 137 -33.61 -15.37 -55.53
CA GLN A 137 -33.56 -15.13 -56.99
C GLN A 137 -32.97 -16.30 -57.80
N LYS A 138 -32.55 -17.40 -57.14
CA LYS A 138 -31.97 -18.58 -57.81
C LYS A 138 -32.96 -19.74 -58.01
N GLN A 139 -34.24 -19.57 -57.67
CA GLN A 139 -35.26 -20.64 -57.75
C GLN A 139 -36.26 -20.52 -58.91
N THR A 140 -36.24 -19.46 -59.73
CA THR A 140 -37.18 -19.34 -60.88
C THR A 140 -36.57 -19.65 -62.26
N LYS A 141 -35.40 -20.30 -62.32
CA LYS A 141 -34.86 -20.87 -63.56
C LYS A 141 -34.44 -22.33 -63.37
N LYS A 142 -35.38 -23.22 -63.03
CA LYS A 142 -35.24 -24.66 -63.26
C LYS A 142 -36.58 -25.37 -63.09
N SER A 143 -37.44 -25.24 -64.09
CA SER A 143 -38.58 -26.14 -64.25
C SER A 143 -38.92 -26.27 -65.73
N GLN A 144 -38.07 -26.99 -66.45
CA GLN A 144 -38.39 -27.71 -67.68
C GLN A 144 -37.23 -28.67 -67.96
N ALA A 145 -37.37 -29.92 -67.53
CA ALA A 145 -36.97 -31.12 -68.26
C ALA A 145 -36.93 -32.35 -67.34
N ALA A 146 -37.47 -33.44 -67.91
CA ALA A 146 -37.16 -34.84 -67.68
C ALA A 146 -37.81 -35.58 -66.49
N LYS A 147 -38.79 -36.39 -66.91
CA LYS A 147 -39.45 -37.51 -66.26
C LYS A 147 -38.49 -38.64 -65.86
N GLY A 148 -38.94 -39.43 -64.88
CA GLY A 148 -38.61 -40.85 -64.67
C GLY A 148 -37.42 -41.06 -63.73
N GLY A 149 -37.46 -41.89 -62.70
CA GLY A 149 -38.45 -42.82 -62.17
C GLY A 149 -37.72 -43.73 -61.17
N GLY A 150 -38.43 -44.23 -60.15
CA GLY A 150 -38.05 -45.49 -59.49
C GLY A 150 -37.29 -45.44 -58.16
N LEU A 151 -38.07 -45.57 -57.07
CA LEU A 151 -37.94 -46.54 -55.97
C LEU A 151 -36.71 -46.59 -55.05
N SER A 152 -37.02 -46.43 -53.74
CA SER A 152 -36.85 -47.45 -52.67
C SER A 152 -36.01 -47.05 -51.44
N ARG A 153 -36.72 -46.94 -50.30
CA ARG A 153 -36.42 -47.40 -48.91
C ARG A 153 -35.09 -46.95 -48.28
N GLY A 154 -35.01 -46.45 -47.05
CA GLY A 154 -35.91 -46.40 -45.90
C GLY A 154 -35.09 -46.15 -44.62
N GLY A 155 -35.76 -45.77 -43.51
CA GLY A 155 -35.25 -45.87 -42.13
C GLY A 155 -34.56 -44.60 -41.60
N GLN A 156 -35.23 -43.72 -40.84
CA GLN A 156 -35.57 -43.74 -39.40
C GLN A 156 -34.42 -43.52 -38.39
N LYS A 157 -34.65 -42.46 -37.58
CA LYS A 157 -34.34 -42.27 -36.15
C LYS A 157 -32.87 -42.03 -35.72
N ARG A 158 -32.60 -40.81 -35.26
CA ARG A 158 -32.58 -40.45 -33.83
C ARG A 158 -32.67 -38.93 -33.66
#